data_AF-A0A352DZE8-F1
#
_entry.id   AF-A0A352DZE8-F1
#
_cell.length_a   1.000
_cell.length_b   1.000
_cell.length_c   1.000
_cell.angle_alpha   90.00
_cell.angle_beta   90.00
_cell.angle_gamma   90.00
#
_symmetry.space_group_name_H-M   'P 1'
#
loop_
_entity.id
_entity.type
_entity.pdbx_description
1 polymer ?
#
loop_
_entity_poly.entity_id
_entity_poly.type
_entity_poly.pdbx_seq_one_letter_code
_entity_poly.pdbx_strand_id
1 'polypeptide(L)' 'MKRVDLIRHIEACGCAFLREGGRHTVYVNPTARKVSTVPRHREINDFMAKKICRELEIDDPGKAKKPEHEKESDAADSR' A
#
# COMPACT_ATOMS: atom_id res chain seq x y z
N MET A 1 14.69 -1.74 -4.86
CA MET A 1 14.50 -1.90 -3.41
C MET A 1 14.21 -3.35 -3.03
N LYS A 2 14.46 -3.75 -1.76
CA LYS A 2 14.11 -5.10 -1.30
C LYS A 2 12.59 -5.24 -1.18
N ARG A 3 12.04 -6.39 -1.55
CA ARG A 3 10.60 -6.71 -1.41
C ARG A 3 10.12 -6.53 0.03
N VAL A 4 10.93 -6.90 1.01
CA VAL A 4 10.59 -6.79 2.44
C VAL A 4 10.35 -5.33 2.84
N ASP A 5 11.15 -4.40 2.31
CA ASP A 5 11.02 -2.98 2.63
C ASP A 5 9.76 -2.40 1.97
N LEU A 6 9.43 -2.82 0.75
CA LEU A 6 8.20 -2.43 0.07
C LEU A 6 6.95 -2.93 0.83
N ILE A 7 6.96 -4.19 1.29
CA ILE A 7 5.84 -4.74 2.05
C ILE A 7 5.64 -3.98 3.36
N ARG A 8 6.71 -3.72 4.11
CA ARG A 8 6.64 -2.92 5.33
C ARG A 8 6.04 -1.54 5.09
N HIS A 9 6.42 -0.89 3.99
CA HIS A 9 5.85 0.40 3.60
C HIS A 9 4.35 0.31 3.27
N ILE A 10 3.95 -0.69 2.48
CA ILE A 10 2.55 -0.94 2.12
C ILE A 10 1.69 -1.19 3.37
N GLU A 11 2.15 -2.07 4.27
CA GLU A 11 1.46 -2.39 5.53
C GLU A 11 1.39 -1.17 6.46
N ALA A 12 2.47 -0.39 6.56
CA ALA A 12 2.49 0.85 7.34
C ALA A 12 1.53 1.92 6.81
N CYS A 13 1.21 1.91 5.51
CA CYS A 13 0.20 2.78 4.91
C CYS A 13 -1.24 2.26 5.12
N GLY A 14 -1.44 1.20 5.91
CA GLY A 14 -2.77 0.64 6.19
C GLY A 14 -3.32 -0.30 5.12
N CYS A 15 -2.49 -0.72 4.16
CA CYS A 15 -2.89 -1.76 3.21
C CYS A 15 -2.80 -3.14 3.88
N ALA A 16 -3.74 -4.02 3.54
CA ALA A 16 -3.84 -5.36 4.09
C ALA A 16 -3.47 -6.43 3.04
N PHE A 17 -2.87 -7.53 3.51
CA PHE A 17 -2.73 -8.74 2.70
C PHE A 17 -4.12 -9.30 2.37
N LEU A 18 -4.36 -9.57 1.09
CA LEU A 18 -5.63 -10.13 0.62
C LEU A 18 -5.52 -11.62 0.31
N ARG A 19 -4.55 -11.99 -0.54
CA ARG A 19 -4.30 -13.39 -0.93
C ARG A 19 -2.91 -13.57 -1.52
N GLU A 20 -2.38 -14.78 -1.42
CA GLU A 20 -1.12 -15.17 -2.05
C GLU A 20 -1.41 -16.00 -3.30
N GLY A 21 -0.77 -15.66 -4.42
CA GLY A 21 -0.68 -16.49 -5.62
C GLY A 21 0.72 -17.11 -5.76
N GLY A 22 0.93 -17.94 -6.78
CA GLY A 22 2.23 -18.61 -6.97
C GLY A 22 3.41 -17.64 -7.10
N ARG A 23 3.28 -16.59 -7.94
CA ARG A 23 4.35 -15.64 -8.26
C ARG A 23 4.18 -14.23 -7.66
N HIS A 24 3.01 -13.94 -7.09
CA HIS A 24 2.67 -12.62 -6.58
C HIS A 24 1.82 -12.72 -5.31
N THR A 25 1.98 -11.74 -4.44
CA THR A 25 1.11 -11.45 -3.30
C THR A 25 0.11 -10.36 -3.71
N VAL A 26 -1.14 -10.44 -3.26
CA VAL A 26 -2.16 -9.41 -3.53
C VAL A 26 -2.39 -8.60 -2.25
N TYR A 27 -2.31 -7.27 -2.36
CA TYR A 27 -2.62 -6.33 -1.28
C TYR A 27 -3.83 -5.47 -1.66
N VAL A 28 -4.59 -5.08 -0.64
CA VAL A 28 -5.74 -4.19 -0.76
C VAL A 28 -5.56 -2.98 0.14
N ASN A 29 -5.85 -1.79 -0.39
CA ASN A 29 -6.08 -0.61 0.42
C ASN A 29 -7.61 -0.53 0.70
N PRO A 30 -8.08 -0.84 1.92
CA PRO A 30 -9.50 -0.83 2.23
C PRO A 30 -10.11 0.58 2.20
N THR A 31 -9.32 1.60 2.55
CA THR A 31 -9.73 3.01 2.57
C THR A 31 -9.99 3.52 1.15
N ALA A 32 -9.06 3.27 0.23
CA ALA A 32 -9.17 3.67 -1.17
C ALA A 32 -9.94 2.66 -2.05
N ARG A 33 -10.29 1.49 -1.50
CA ARG A 33 -10.87 0.35 -2.24
C ARG A 33 -10.05 -0.06 -3.47
N LYS A 34 -8.73 0.04 -3.37
CA LYS A 34 -7.78 -0.34 -4.44
C LYS A 34 -7.08 -1.65 -4.14
N VAL A 35 -6.67 -2.34 -5.19
CA VAL A 35 -5.96 -3.62 -5.11
C VAL A 35 -4.76 -3.58 -6.04
N SER A 36 -3.62 -4.07 -5.58
CA SER A 36 -2.43 -4.25 -6.40
C SER A 36 -1.69 -5.55 -6.05
N THR A 37 -0.77 -5.94 -6.92
CA THR A 37 0.00 -7.19 -6.79
C THR A 37 1.50 -6.91 -6.60
N VAL A 38 2.10 -7.58 -5.63
CA VAL A 38 3.52 -7.48 -5.30
C VAL A 38 4.23 -8.78 -5.73
N PRO A 39 5.21 -8.72 -6.65
CA PRO A 39 6.01 -9.89 -7.03
C PRO A 39 6.72 -10.55 -5.83
N ARG A 40 6.95 -11.86 -5.88
CA ARG A 40 7.59 -12.62 -4.79
C ARG A 40 9.12 -12.69 -4.81
N HIS A 41 9.77 -12.17 -5.85
CA HIS A 41 11.24 -12.15 -5.90
C HIS A 41 11.82 -11.13 -4.91
N ARG A 42 13.11 -11.30 -4.55
CA ARG A 42 13.74 -10.54 -3.47
C ARG A 42 13.91 -9.05 -3.79
N GLU A 43 14.23 -8.71 -5.03
CA GLU A 43 14.55 -7.36 -5.48
C GLU A 43 13.47 -6.80 -6.41
N ILE A 44 12.80 -5.73 -5.99
CA ILE A 44 11.76 -5.04 -6.76
C ILE A 44 12.41 -3.81 -7.39
N ASN A 45 12.20 -3.61 -8.69
CA ASN A 45 12.61 -2.38 -9.37
C ASN A 45 11.87 -1.17 -8.76
N ASP A 46 12.57 -0.07 -8.50
CA ASP A 46 12.00 1.13 -7.87
C ASP A 46 10.84 1.72 -8.68
N PHE A 47 10.87 1.62 -10.02
CA PHE A 47 9.74 2.02 -10.86
C PHE A 47 8.50 1.14 -10.63
N MET A 48 8.70 -0.17 -10.44
CA MET A 48 7.63 -1.10 -10.12
C MET A 48 7.06 -0.82 -8.74
N ALA A 49 7.93 -0.55 -7.76
CA ALA A 49 7.51 -0.21 -6.41
C ALA A 49 6.65 1.07 -6.37
N LYS A 50 7.09 2.14 -7.04
CA LYS A 50 6.31 3.38 -7.18
C LYS A 50 4.97 3.15 -7.88
N LYS A 51 4.96 2.32 -8.93
CA LYS A 51 3.72 1.97 -9.63
C LYS A 51 2.72 1.25 -8.69
N ILE A 52 3.19 0.26 -7.93
CA ILE A 52 2.36 -0.47 -6.95
C ILE A 52 1.80 0.50 -5.90
N CYS A 53 2.62 1.40 -5.36
CA CYS A 53 2.17 2.40 -4.39
C CYS A 53 1.08 3.33 -4.97
N ARG A 54 1.26 3.80 -6.21
CA ARG A 54 0.25 4.62 -6.89
C ARG A 54 -1.04 3.86 -7.18
N GLU A 55 -0.96 2.59 -7.57
CA GLU A 55 -2.15 1.74 -7.77
C GLU A 55 -2.92 1.55 -6.47
N LEU A 56 -2.23 1.47 -5.33
CA LEU A 56 -2.81 1.39 -4.00
C LEU A 56 -3.22 2.76 -3.42
N GLU A 57 -3.01 3.85 -4.15
CA GLU A 57 -3.23 5.23 -3.68
C GLU A 57 -2.50 5.55 -2.35
N ILE A 58 -1.24 5.11 -2.25
CA ILE A 58 -0.34 5.43 -1.13
C ILE A 58 0.93 6.14 -1.63
N ASP A 59 1.67 6.77 -0.72
CA ASP A 59 2.88 7.51 -1.07
C ASP A 59 3.98 6.60 -1.63
N ASP A 60 4.83 7.18 -2.48
CA ASP A 60 6.00 6.50 -3.04
C ASP A 60 6.94 6.00 -1.92
N PRO A 61 7.49 4.78 -2.03
CA PRO A 61 8.40 4.23 -1.04
C PRO A 61 9.73 5.00 -1.09
N GLY A 62 10.22 5.43 0.06
CA GLY A 62 11.46 6.22 0.19
C GLY A 62 11.25 7.73 0.38
N LYS A 63 10.01 8.23 0.32
CA LYS A 63 9.69 9.52 0.94
C LYS A 63 9.42 9.25 2.43
N ALA A 64 10.28 9.74 3.31
CA ALA A 64 10.02 9.71 4.75
C ALA A 64 8.70 10.45 5.01
N LYS A 65 7.66 9.75 5.47
CA LYS A 65 6.42 10.38 5.90
C LYS A 65 6.68 11.13 7.21
N LYS A 66 6.42 12.44 7.21
CA LYS A 66 5.95 13.13 8.43
C LYS A 66 4.66 12.43 8.88
N PRO A 67 4.39 12.34 10.19
CA PRO A 67 3.18 11.74 10.70
C PRO A 67 2.02 12.70 10.45
N GLU A 68 1.26 12.48 9.38
CA GLU A 68 0.00 13.19 9.15
C GLU A 68 -1.11 12.16 9.29
N HIS A 69 -1.63 12.13 10.52
CA HIS A 69 -2.77 11.36 10.97
C HIS A 69 -3.88 12.37 11.28
N GLU A 70 -4.70 12.71 10.29
CA GLU A 70 -5.98 13.41 10.47
C GLU A 70 -6.96 12.72 9.51
N LYS A 71 -7.70 11.72 10.01
CA LYS A 71 -9.08 11.83 10.49
C LYS A 71 -10.01 12.52 9.47
N GLU A 72 -10.91 11.74 8.90
CA GLU A 72 -12.28 12.21 8.72
C GLU A 72 -13.26 11.06 9.01
N SER A 73 -13.70 11.07 10.26
CA SER A 73 -14.93 10.43 10.69
C SER A 73 -16.08 11.36 10.30
N ASP A 74 -16.78 11.07 9.22
CA ASP A 74 -18.07 11.70 8.97
C ASP A 74 -19.10 11.07 9.91
N ALA A 75 -19.21 11.69 11.08
CA ALA A 75 -20.37 11.63 11.93
C ALA A 75 -21.52 12.40 11.25
N ALA A 76 -22.68 11.76 11.19
CA ALA A 76 -24.03 12.31 11.21
C ALA A 76 -24.29 13.70 10.57
N ASP A 77 -25.20 13.73 9.60
CA ASP A 77 -26.29 14.70 9.71
C ASP A 77 -27.65 13.99 9.58
N SER A 78 -28.47 14.30 10.56
CA SER A 78 -29.82 13.85 10.78
C SER A 78 -30.73 15.05 10.57
N ARG A 79 -31.65 14.99 9.60
CA ARG A 79 -32.95 15.69 9.60
C ARG A 79 -33.80 15.27 8.40
#